data_AF-A0A6V7K0Z9-F1
#
_entry.id   AF-A0A6V7K0Z9-F1
#
_cell.length_a   1.000
_cell.length_b   1.000
_cell.length_c   1.000
_cell.angle_alpha   90.00
_cell.angle_beta   90.00
_cell.angle_gamma   90.00
#
_symmetry.space_group_name_H-M   'P 1'
#
loop_
_entity.id
_entity.type
_entity.pdbx_description
1 polymer ?
#
loop_
_entity_poly.entity_id
_entity_poly.type
_entity_poly.pdbx_seq_one_letter_code
_entity_poly.pdbx_strand_id
1 'polypeptide(L)' 'GDSGSPWVHDNILYGVVSQGFCRPNYPAIFTSVPACVDFIKAAMEH' A
#
# COMPACT_ATOMS: atom_id res chain seq x y z
N GLY A 1 -4.80 -2.73 12.64
CA GLY A 1 -4.65 -4.19 12.58
C GLY A 1 -3.97 -4.56 11.29
N ASP A 2 -4.55 -4.16 10.17
CA ASP A 2 -4.09 -4.51 8.82
C ASP A 2 -3.13 -3.49 8.19
N SER A 3 -2.65 -2.50 8.94
CA SER A 3 -1.65 -1.56 8.44
C SER A 3 -0.41 -2.32 7.99
N GLY A 4 0.06 -2.06 6.77
CA GLY A 4 1.15 -2.82 6.14
C GLY A 4 0.69 -3.95 5.21
N SER A 5 -0.59 -4.33 5.21
CA SER A 5 -1.08 -5.37 4.31
C SER A 5 -1.14 -4.90 2.85
N PRO A 6 -0.89 -5.80 1.88
CA PRO A 6 -0.82 -5.43 0.47
C PRO A 6 -2.21 -5.30 -0.16
N TRP A 7 -2.35 -4.31 -1.05
CA TRP A 7 -3.44 -4.25 -2.02
C TRP A 7 -2.91 -4.68 -3.38
N VAL A 8 -3.36 -5.85 -3.83
CA VAL A 8 -2.89 -6.52 -5.05
C VAL A 8 -4.04 -6.64 -6.04
N HIS A 9 -3.76 -6.34 -7.31
CA HIS A 9 -4.66 -6.60 -8.44
C HIS A 9 -3.85 -7.17 -9.60
N ASP A 10 -4.32 -8.26 -10.21
CA ASP A 10 -3.60 -8.97 -11.28
C ASP A 10 -2.12 -9.26 -10.96
N ASN A 11 -1.86 -9.67 -9.72
CA ASN A 11 -0.53 -9.98 -9.20
C ASN A 11 0.44 -8.78 -9.16
N ILE A 12 -0.07 -7.55 -9.26
CA ILE A 12 0.68 -6.30 -9.14
C ILE A 12 0.33 -5.64 -7.81
N LEU A 13 1.35 -5.22 -7.06
CA LEU A 13 1.20 -4.50 -5.79
C LEU A 13 0.96 -3.00 -6.08
N TYR A 14 -0.25 -2.51 -5.78
CA TYR A 14 -0.63 -1.12 -6.03
C TYR A 14 -0.54 -0.23 -4.79
N GLY A 15 -0.78 -0.81 -3.61
CA GLY A 15 -0.74 -0.05 -2.39
C GLY A 15 -0.52 -0.89 -1.15
N VAL A 16 -0.26 -0.19 -0.05
CA VAL A 16 -0.11 -0.77 1.28
C VAL A 16 -1.11 -0.09 2.20
N VAL A 17 -1.88 -0.86 2.98
CA VAL A 17 -2.85 -0.31 3.92
C VAL A 17 -2.14 0.63 4.88
N SER A 18 -2.59 1.88 4.94
CA SER A 18 -2.08 2.89 5.89
C SER A 18 -3.03 2.99 7.07
N GLN A 19 -4.24 3.48 6.80
CA GLN A 19 -5.27 3.70 7.81
C GLN A 19 -6.67 3.52 7.20
N GLY A 20 -7.67 3.43 8.04
CA GLY A 20 -9.05 3.39 7.61
C GLY A 20 -9.98 3.27 8.80
N PHE A 21 -11.25 3.61 8.58
CA PHE A 21 -12.30 3.31 9.53
C PHE A 21 -13.01 2.05 9.06
N CYS A 22 -13.11 1.04 9.92
CA CYS A 22 -13.86 -0.18 9.63
C CYS A 22 -15.37 0.12 9.68
N ARG A 23 -15.86 0.82 8.65
CA ARG A 23 -17.25 1.28 8.51
C ARG A 23 -17.73 1.06 7.07
N PRO A 24 -19.00 0.66 6.86
CA PRO A 24 -19.56 0.52 5.53
C PRO A 24 -19.41 1.82 4.72
N ASN A 25 -19.07 1.69 3.44
CA ASN A 25 -18.91 2.79 2.48
C ASN A 25 -17.80 3.82 2.82
N TYR A 26 -16.94 3.54 3.80
CA TYR A 26 -15.75 4.35 4.05
C TYR A 26 -14.51 3.61 3.55
N PRO A 27 -13.90 4.03 2.43
CA PRO A 27 -12.74 3.32 1.89
C PRO A 27 -11.54 3.44 2.83
N ALA A 28 -10.72 2.40 2.87
CA ALA A 28 -9.40 2.49 3.49
C ALA A 28 -8.48 3.39 2.65
N ILE A 29 -7.51 4.00 3.33
CA ILE A 29 -6.46 4.82 2.72
C ILE A 29 -5.21 3.96 2.59
N PHE A 30 -4.63 3.96 1.40
CA PHE A 30 -3.43 3.19 1.05
C PHE A 30 -2.28 4.12 0.71
N THR A 31 -1.07 3.72 1.09
CA THR A 31 0.15 4.29 0.52
C THR A 31 0.30 3.80 -0.91
N SER A 32 0.51 4.72 -1.87
CA SER A 32 0.69 4.40 -3.29
C SER A 32 2.08 3.81 -3.55
N VAL A 33 2.14 2.55 -3.96
CA VAL A 33 3.40 1.86 -4.26
C VAL A 33 4.09 2.45 -5.50
N PRO A 34 3.38 2.78 -6.61
CA PRO A 34 4.01 3.46 -7.75
C PRO A 34 4.71 4.77 -7.36
N ALA A 35 4.17 5.52 -6.40
CA ALA A 35 4.79 6.75 -5.92
C ALA A 35 6.07 6.53 -5.10
N CYS A 36 6.27 5.32 -4.55
CA CYS A 36 7.41 4.98 -3.69
C CYS A 36 8.41 4.04 -4.38
N VAL A 37 8.17 3.61 -5.62
CA VAL A 37 8.95 2.52 -6.25
C VAL A 37 10.43 2.85 -6.39
N ASP A 38 10.77 4.12 -6.67
CA ASP A 38 12.17 4.54 -6.81
C ASP A 38 12.90 4.55 -5.46
N PHE A 39 12.21 5.00 -4.39
CA PHE A 39 12.73 4.91 -3.04
C PHE A 39 12.97 3.46 -2.62
N ILE A 40 12.01 2.57 -2.91
CA ILE A 40 12.12 1.14 -2.56
C ILE A 40 13.33 0.51 -3.27
N LYS A 41 13.52 0.77 -4.56
CA LYS A 41 14.68 0.28 -5.32
C LYS A 41 15.99 0.75 -4.69
N ALA A 42 16.12 2.06 -4.43
CA ALA A 42 17.31 2.63 -3.81
C ALA A 42 17.59 2.04 -2.41
N ALA A 43 16.55 1.78 -1.62
CA ALA A 43 16.69 1.20 -0.28
C ALA A 43 17.10 -0.29 -0.31
N MET A 44 16.78 -1.03 -1.37
CA MET A 44 17.11 -2.45 -1.53
C MET A 44 18.51 -2.70 -2.11
N GLU A 45 19.15 -1.67 -2.67
CA GLU A 45 20.52 -1.75 -3.20
C GLU A 45 21.61 -1.62 -2.11
N HIS A 46 21.20 -1.46 -0.85
CA HIS A 46 22.04 -1.37 0.35
C HIS A 46 21.75 -2.51 1.33
#